data_AF-A0A950PM53-F1
#
_entry.id   AF-A0A950PM53-F1
#
_cell.length_a   1.000
_cell.length_b   1.000
_cell.length_c   1.000
_cell.angle_alpha   90.00
_cell.angle_beta   90.00
_cell.angle_gamma   90.00
#
_symmetry.space_group_name_H-M   'P 1'
#
loop_
_entity.id
_entity.type
_entity.pdbx_description
1 polymer ?
#
loop_
_entity_poly.entity_id
_entity_poly.type
_entity_poly.pdbx_seq_one_letter_code
_entity_poly.pdbx_strand_id
1 'polypeptide(L)'
;MYRRLHFRSILLTATLALAACSGASNASFAPAQSGALPRVGSLQRLASDPSKGKIKHVVIIVQENRSFNDLFEGYSGATTSSYGYDSKGRKITLRPVGLETTWDIDHSSGAFFAACNGTGSIPGTNCQMNGFNKEWVGCGGASAPCPIKHPQYAYVPKSETAPYFAMAHEWVLADQMYASNFDASSFISHQYIISAQAQSAVNYPFGAWGCPGGSGDQIATVGLQRQIPQGYETVCWDPTTLGDELDARSIPWAF
;
A
#
# COMPACT_ATOMS: atom_id res chain seq x y z
N MET A 1 86.19 6.93 16.57
CA MET A 1 87.15 5.91 17.06
C MET A 1 86.51 4.54 16.77
N TYR A 2 87.08 3.80 15.81
CA TYR A 2 86.94 2.36 15.44
C TYR A 2 85.70 1.57 15.93
N ARG A 3 84.92 0.83 15.10
CA ARG A 3 85.32 -0.19 14.12
C ARG A 3 84.15 -0.54 13.17
N ARG A 4 84.48 -0.81 11.89
CA ARG A 4 83.66 -1.54 10.90
C ARG A 4 83.48 -3.00 11.32
N LEU A 5 82.42 -3.69 10.86
CA LEU A 5 82.55 -4.96 10.13
C LEU A 5 81.25 -5.37 9.41
N HIS A 6 81.45 -6.07 8.30
CA HIS A 6 80.50 -6.45 7.26
C HIS A 6 79.79 -7.81 7.49
N PHE A 7 78.66 -7.96 6.80
CA PHE A 7 78.08 -9.14 6.12
C PHE A 7 78.08 -10.52 6.82
N ARG A 8 76.89 -11.15 6.81
CA ARG A 8 76.64 -12.38 6.01
C ARG A 8 75.15 -12.76 6.00
N SER A 9 74.63 -12.96 4.79
CA SER A 9 73.34 -13.57 4.49
C SER A 9 73.37 -15.07 4.79
N ILE A 10 72.28 -15.62 5.33
CA ILE A 10 72.00 -17.06 5.33
C ILE A 10 70.56 -17.25 4.84
N LEU A 11 70.45 -17.87 3.66
CA LEU A 11 69.24 -18.49 3.11
C LEU A 11 69.06 -19.86 3.77
N LEU A 12 67.83 -20.21 4.15
CA LEU A 12 67.42 -21.60 4.36
C LEU A 12 65.97 -21.80 3.87
N THR A 13 65.88 -22.53 2.77
CA THR A 13 64.66 -23.12 2.18
C THR A 13 64.64 -24.61 2.49
N ALA A 14 63.52 -25.14 3.00
CA ALA A 14 63.03 -26.54 2.94
C ALA A 14 61.86 -26.66 3.96
N THR A 15 60.74 -27.36 3.78
CA THR A 15 60.24 -28.30 2.76
C THR A 15 58.73 -28.51 3.02
N LEU A 16 58.00 -28.89 1.97
CA LEU A 16 56.58 -29.25 1.95
C LEU A 16 56.20 -30.38 2.93
N ALA A 17 54.99 -30.29 3.48
CA ALA A 17 54.19 -31.45 3.89
C ALA A 17 52.82 -31.40 3.18
N LEU A 18 52.59 -32.37 2.30
CA LEU A 18 51.31 -32.67 1.69
C LEU A 18 50.43 -33.41 2.71
N ALA A 19 49.22 -32.92 2.93
CA ALA A 19 48.12 -33.72 3.46
C ALA A 19 46.90 -33.52 2.56
N ALA A 20 46.56 -34.57 1.84
CA ALA A 20 45.36 -34.69 1.04
C ALA A 20 44.16 -35.01 1.95
N CYS A 21 43.05 -34.33 1.75
CA CYS A 21 41.72 -34.88 1.98
C CYS A 21 40.83 -34.52 0.80
N SER A 22 40.50 -35.56 0.05
CA SER A 22 39.49 -35.67 -0.98
C SER A 22 38.10 -35.28 -0.46
N GLY A 23 37.36 -34.55 -1.28
CA GLY A 23 35.97 -34.17 -0.99
C GLY A 23 35.35 -33.42 -2.16
N ALA A 24 35.21 -34.08 -3.30
CA ALA A 24 34.31 -33.60 -4.35
C ALA A 24 32.87 -33.70 -3.82
N SER A 25 32.15 -32.60 -3.82
CA SER A 25 30.70 -32.59 -3.60
C SER A 25 30.11 -31.53 -4.50
N ASN A 26 29.32 -32.01 -5.46
CA ASN A 26 28.60 -31.25 -6.48
C ASN A 26 27.87 -30.04 -5.88
N ALA A 27 28.18 -28.85 -6.39
CA ALA A 27 27.31 -27.69 -6.25
C ALA A 27 26.01 -27.96 -7.02
N SER A 28 25.05 -28.56 -6.34
CA SER A 28 23.68 -28.65 -6.82
C SER A 28 23.00 -27.33 -6.52
N PHE A 29 22.65 -26.57 -7.56
CA PHE A 29 21.77 -25.41 -7.45
C PHE A 29 20.43 -25.87 -6.89
N ALA A 30 20.17 -25.58 -5.61
CA ALA A 30 18.84 -25.71 -5.04
C ALA A 30 17.96 -24.59 -5.61
N PRO A 31 16.72 -24.87 -6.05
CA PRO A 31 15.79 -23.81 -6.43
C PRO A 31 15.49 -22.94 -5.21
N ALA A 32 15.46 -21.62 -5.44
CA ALA A 32 15.15 -20.63 -4.42
C ALA A 32 13.84 -21.00 -3.71
N GLN A 33 13.93 -21.24 -2.40
CA GLN A 33 12.77 -21.37 -1.55
C GLN A 33 11.99 -20.06 -1.64
N SER A 34 10.72 -20.16 -2.07
CA SER A 34 9.73 -19.12 -1.92
C SER A 34 9.81 -18.62 -0.48
N GLY A 35 10.26 -17.38 -0.29
CA GLY A 35 10.32 -16.77 1.03
C GLY A 35 8.93 -16.82 1.64
N ALA A 36 8.74 -17.69 2.63
CA ALA A 36 7.54 -17.69 3.43
C ALA A 36 7.38 -16.28 4.01
N LEU A 37 6.23 -15.67 3.75
CA LEU A 37 5.79 -14.46 4.45
C LEU A 37 6.06 -14.66 5.96
N PRO A 38 6.53 -13.63 6.69
CA PRO A 38 6.76 -13.76 8.11
C PRO A 38 5.50 -14.33 8.75
N ARG A 39 5.63 -15.54 9.30
CA ARG A 39 4.56 -16.24 10.00
C ARG A 39 4.12 -15.27 11.10
N VAL A 40 2.97 -14.63 10.92
CA VAL A 40 2.35 -13.78 11.94
C VAL A 40 2.35 -14.63 13.20
N GLY A 41 3.20 -14.24 14.16
CA GLY A 41 3.43 -15.01 15.37
C GLY A 41 2.07 -15.29 15.96
N SER A 42 1.80 -16.59 16.19
CA SER A 42 0.59 -17.16 16.77
C SER A 42 -0.36 -16.09 17.33
N LEU A 43 -1.24 -15.56 16.48
CA LEU A 43 -2.53 -15.12 16.95
C LEU A 43 -3.16 -16.40 17.48
N GLN A 44 -2.84 -16.74 18.74
CA GLN A 44 -3.72 -17.60 19.52
C GLN A 44 -5.07 -16.98 19.29
N ARG A 45 -5.89 -17.69 18.51
CA ARG A 45 -7.26 -17.30 18.24
C ARG A 45 -7.81 -16.97 19.62
N LEU A 46 -7.97 -15.68 19.90
CA LEU A 46 -9.03 -15.22 20.77
C LEU A 46 -10.31 -15.53 19.99
N ALA A 47 -10.59 -16.82 19.81
CA ALA A 47 -11.91 -17.31 19.53
C ALA A 47 -12.66 -17.10 20.85
N SER A 48 -12.94 -15.82 21.14
CA SER A 48 -14.11 -15.52 21.93
C SER A 48 -15.25 -16.17 21.16
N ASP A 49 -15.85 -17.19 21.76
CA ASP A 49 -17.14 -17.70 21.33
C ASP A 49 -18.02 -16.49 20.94
N PRO A 50 -18.45 -16.37 19.67
CA PRO A 50 -19.29 -15.24 19.22
C PRO A 50 -20.55 -15.07 20.10
N SER A 51 -20.97 -16.13 20.78
CA SER A 51 -22.06 -16.09 21.76
C SER A 51 -21.74 -15.21 22.99
N LYS A 52 -20.47 -15.03 23.34
CA LYS A 52 -20.00 -14.29 24.54
C LYS A 52 -19.67 -12.83 24.28
N GLY A 53 -19.48 -12.41 23.03
CA GLY A 53 -19.34 -11.00 22.68
C GLY A 53 -20.68 -10.25 22.80
N LYS A 54 -20.65 -8.99 23.25
CA LYS A 54 -21.86 -8.12 23.27
C LYS A 54 -22.32 -7.72 21.86
N ILE A 55 -21.40 -7.73 20.89
CA ILE A 55 -21.70 -7.39 19.49
C ILE A 55 -22.27 -8.63 18.79
N LYS A 56 -23.50 -8.52 18.26
CA LYS A 56 -24.20 -9.59 17.54
C LYS A 56 -24.34 -9.32 16.04
N HIS A 57 -24.24 -8.05 15.64
CA HIS A 57 -24.33 -7.60 14.27
C HIS A 57 -23.20 -6.62 13.99
N VAL A 58 -22.53 -6.80 12.87
CA VAL A 58 -21.52 -5.88 12.36
C VAL A 58 -22.02 -5.41 11.01
N VAL A 59 -22.12 -4.09 10.84
CA VAL A 59 -22.45 -3.46 9.56
C VAL A 59 -21.23 -2.64 9.16
N ILE A 60 -20.69 -2.93 7.97
CA ILE A 60 -19.55 -2.22 7.42
C ILE A 60 -20.08 -1.32 6.31
N ILE A 61 -19.98 -0.01 6.50
CA ILE A 61 -20.34 1.00 5.49
C ILE A 61 -19.05 1.44 4.82
N VAL A 62 -18.88 1.06 3.54
CA VAL A 62 -17.69 1.38 2.75
C VAL A 62 -17.95 2.64 1.95
N GLN A 63 -17.21 3.70 2.27
CA GLN A 63 -17.25 4.98 1.56
C GLN A 63 -16.07 5.06 0.59
N GLU A 64 -16.26 5.82 -0.50
CA GLU A 64 -15.33 5.88 -1.63
C GLU A 64 -14.60 7.22 -1.74
N ASN A 65 -13.40 7.18 -2.34
CA ASN A 65 -12.64 8.31 -2.90
C ASN A 65 -12.42 9.52 -1.97
N ARG A 66 -12.22 9.31 -0.67
CA ARG A 66 -11.98 10.40 0.30
C ARG A 66 -10.87 10.04 1.28
N SER A 67 -9.90 10.94 1.46
CA SER A 67 -8.85 10.76 2.47
C SER A 67 -9.37 11.14 3.86
N PHE A 68 -8.71 10.66 4.92
CA PHE A 68 -9.04 11.04 6.29
C PHE A 68 -9.01 12.57 6.47
N ASN A 69 -7.94 13.21 6.00
CA ASN A 69 -7.78 14.66 6.15
C ASN A 69 -8.82 15.45 5.35
N ASP A 70 -9.29 14.91 4.22
CA ASP A 70 -10.32 15.57 3.41
C ASP A 70 -11.66 15.65 4.14
N LEU A 71 -12.06 14.59 4.85
CA LEU A 71 -13.34 14.55 5.58
C LEU A 71 -13.27 15.12 7.00
N PHE A 72 -12.12 15.03 7.68
CA PHE A 72 -11.98 15.32 9.11
C PHE A 72 -11.05 16.51 9.42
N GLU A 73 -10.64 17.31 8.43
CA GLU A 73 -9.83 18.52 8.65
C GLU A 73 -10.38 19.35 9.83
N GLY A 74 -9.51 19.67 10.79
CA GLY A 74 -9.88 20.45 11.97
C GLY A 74 -10.71 19.70 13.02
N TYR A 75 -10.89 18.38 12.92
CA TYR A 75 -11.49 17.57 13.98
C TYR A 75 -10.59 17.56 15.23
N SER A 76 -11.16 17.94 16.38
CA SER A 76 -10.41 18.08 17.63
C SER A 76 -9.85 16.74 18.10
N GLY A 77 -8.53 16.67 18.29
CA GLY A 77 -7.84 15.46 18.76
C GLY A 77 -7.48 14.47 17.66
N ALA A 78 -7.85 14.72 16.40
CA ALA A 78 -7.41 13.93 15.26
C ALA A 78 -6.16 14.53 14.60
N THR A 79 -5.34 13.66 14.02
CA THR A 79 -4.15 14.03 13.25
C THR A 79 -4.56 14.58 11.89
N THR A 80 -4.63 15.90 11.78
CA THR A 80 -4.99 16.60 10.52
C THR A 80 -4.06 17.76 10.23
N SER A 81 -4.10 18.25 8.99
CA SER A 81 -3.33 19.37 8.51
C SER A 81 -4.20 20.29 7.67
N SER A 82 -4.04 21.60 7.87
CA SER A 82 -4.70 22.66 7.08
C SER A 82 -3.85 23.10 5.87
N TYR A 83 -2.74 22.41 5.60
CA TYR A 83 -1.88 22.66 4.45
C TYR A 83 -1.05 21.43 4.05
N GLY A 84 -0.46 21.48 2.85
CA GLY A 84 0.60 20.57 2.43
C GLY A 84 1.74 21.33 1.74
N TYR A 85 2.82 20.63 1.39
CA TYR A 85 3.87 21.19 0.53
C TYR A 85 3.76 20.57 -0.86
N ASP A 86 4.00 21.37 -1.89
CA ASP A 86 4.11 20.86 -3.24
C ASP A 86 5.53 20.41 -3.58
N SER A 87 5.70 19.84 -4.78
CA SER A 87 6.96 19.23 -5.19
C SER A 87 8.07 20.24 -5.45
N LYS A 88 7.78 21.54 -5.29
CA LYS A 88 8.73 22.65 -5.35
C LYS A 88 8.98 23.26 -3.95
N GLY A 89 8.47 22.62 -2.89
CA GLY A 89 8.60 23.09 -1.51
C GLY A 89 7.67 24.25 -1.14
N ARG A 90 6.68 24.58 -1.99
CA ARG A 90 5.74 25.67 -1.71
C ARG A 90 4.64 25.17 -0.79
N LYS A 91 4.38 25.91 0.29
CA LYS A 91 3.24 25.65 1.18
C LYS A 91 1.93 25.97 0.47
N ILE A 92 1.04 24.99 0.35
CA ILE A 92 -0.30 25.11 -0.22
C ILE A 92 -1.29 24.95 0.93
N THR A 93 -2.01 26.02 1.27
CA THR A 93 -3.09 25.96 2.26
C THR A 93 -4.27 25.21 1.65
N LEU A 94 -4.87 24.29 2.40
CA LEU A 94 -6.03 23.55 1.91
C LEU A 94 -7.22 24.50 1.72
N ARG A 95 -8.05 24.21 0.73
CA ARG A 95 -9.24 25.00 0.43
C ARG A 95 -10.51 24.16 0.51
N PRO A 96 -11.63 24.75 0.96
CA PRO A 96 -12.90 24.05 0.97
C PRO A 96 -13.33 23.71 -0.47
N VAL A 97 -13.75 22.46 -0.66
CA VAL A 97 -14.42 21.94 -1.86
C VAL A 97 -15.62 21.12 -1.39
N GLY A 98 -16.78 21.28 -2.03
CA GLY A 98 -17.99 20.54 -1.65
C GLY A 98 -17.81 19.02 -1.70
N LEU A 99 -18.58 18.32 -0.88
CA LEU A 99 -18.58 16.86 -0.82
C LEU A 99 -19.03 16.26 -2.15
N GLU A 100 -20.06 16.86 -2.75
CA GLU A 100 -20.53 16.51 -4.09
C GLU A 100 -19.62 17.15 -5.13
N THR A 101 -19.15 16.34 -6.06
CA THR A 101 -18.25 16.77 -7.13
C THR A 101 -18.46 15.92 -8.38
N THR A 102 -18.24 16.53 -9.55
CA THR A 102 -18.30 15.87 -10.87
C THR A 102 -16.92 15.58 -11.44
N TRP A 103 -15.88 15.66 -10.62
CA TRP A 103 -14.50 15.43 -10.98
C TRP A 103 -13.82 14.53 -9.97
N ASP A 104 -12.72 13.92 -10.39
CA ASP A 104 -11.97 12.98 -9.56
C ASP A 104 -10.47 13.23 -9.65
N ILE A 105 -9.76 12.81 -8.61
CA ILE A 105 -8.30 12.76 -8.56
C ILE A 105 -7.89 11.34 -8.90
N ASP A 106 -6.82 11.17 -9.67
CA ASP A 106 -6.24 9.86 -9.89
C ASP A 106 -5.93 9.18 -8.55
N HIS A 107 -6.39 7.95 -8.41
CA HIS A 107 -6.22 7.09 -7.25
C HIS A 107 -5.79 5.72 -7.76
N SER A 108 -4.81 5.74 -8.65
CA SER A 108 -4.05 4.59 -9.13
C SER A 108 -2.69 4.52 -8.44
N SER A 109 -1.94 3.45 -8.75
CA SER A 109 -0.53 3.30 -8.38
C SER A 109 0.32 4.49 -8.86
N GLY A 110 0.00 5.04 -10.03
CA GLY A 110 0.67 6.21 -10.60
C GLY A 110 0.52 7.44 -9.70
N ALA A 111 -0.71 7.72 -9.25
CA ALA A 111 -0.99 8.78 -8.29
C ALA A 111 -0.27 8.56 -6.96
N PHE A 112 -0.30 7.33 -6.40
CA PHE A 112 0.45 7.03 -5.18
C PHE A 112 1.94 7.33 -5.30
N PHE A 113 2.58 6.92 -6.41
CA PHE A 113 3.99 7.22 -6.66
C PHE A 113 4.24 8.72 -6.82
N ALA A 114 3.35 9.41 -7.53
CA ALA A 114 3.40 10.85 -7.71
C ALA A 114 3.32 11.59 -6.36
N ALA A 115 2.32 11.25 -5.53
CA ALA A 115 2.05 11.81 -4.20
C ALA A 115 3.21 11.61 -3.23
N CYS A 116 3.72 10.38 -3.17
CA CYS A 116 4.87 10.01 -2.36
C CYS A 116 6.10 10.86 -2.71
N ASN A 117 6.32 11.13 -4.01
CA ASN A 117 7.50 11.80 -4.54
C ASN A 117 8.79 11.24 -3.92
N GLY A 118 8.86 9.90 -3.88
CA GLY A 118 9.85 9.17 -3.12
C GLY A 118 11.23 9.16 -3.76
N THR A 119 12.26 8.99 -2.92
CA THR A 119 13.68 8.88 -3.35
C THR A 119 14.23 7.46 -3.23
N GLY A 120 13.40 6.50 -2.80
CA GLY A 120 13.81 5.11 -2.64
C GLY A 120 13.96 4.38 -3.97
N SER A 121 14.67 3.26 -3.96
CA SER A 121 14.87 2.39 -5.13
C SER A 121 13.61 1.60 -5.53
N ILE A 122 12.64 1.48 -4.62
CA ILE A 122 11.33 0.89 -4.85
C ILE A 122 10.32 2.04 -5.02
N PRO A 123 9.49 2.06 -6.08
CA PRO A 123 8.46 3.09 -6.25
C PRO A 123 7.58 3.28 -5.01
N GLY A 124 7.33 4.54 -4.64
CA GLY A 124 6.50 4.86 -3.47
C GLY A 124 7.17 4.57 -2.12
N THR A 125 8.51 4.61 -2.03
CA THR A 125 9.27 4.49 -0.78
C THR A 125 10.16 5.71 -0.54
N ASN A 126 10.57 5.94 0.72
CA ASN A 126 11.22 7.17 1.17
C ASN A 126 10.43 8.42 0.75
N CYS A 127 9.13 8.40 1.04
CA CYS A 127 8.20 9.43 0.61
C CYS A 127 8.53 10.77 1.25
N GLN A 128 8.62 11.80 0.41
CA GLN A 128 8.72 13.19 0.85
C GLN A 128 7.35 13.78 1.16
N MET A 129 6.27 13.14 0.70
CA MET A 129 4.87 13.54 0.93
C MET A 129 4.57 14.97 0.46
N ASN A 130 5.26 15.40 -0.60
CA ASN A 130 5.10 16.71 -1.22
C ASN A 130 4.75 16.60 -2.71
N GLY A 131 4.19 15.45 -3.12
CA GLY A 131 3.97 15.12 -4.51
C GLY A 131 2.55 15.28 -5.01
N PHE A 132 1.58 15.56 -4.14
CA PHE A 132 0.15 15.56 -4.49
C PHE A 132 -0.19 16.48 -5.68
N ASN A 133 0.57 17.55 -5.91
CA ASN A 133 0.38 18.43 -7.07
C ASN A 133 0.80 17.80 -8.42
N LYS A 134 1.35 16.59 -8.40
CA LYS A 134 1.73 15.80 -9.58
C LYS A 134 0.71 14.72 -9.92
N GLU A 135 -0.24 14.46 -9.02
CA GLU A 135 -1.35 13.55 -9.32
C GLU A 135 -2.17 14.10 -10.48
N TRP A 136 -2.65 13.20 -11.33
CA TRP A 136 -3.56 13.58 -12.38
C TRP A 136 -4.93 13.91 -11.79
N VAL A 137 -5.63 14.88 -12.39
CA VAL A 137 -6.97 15.30 -11.95
C VAL A 137 -7.86 15.47 -13.17
N GLY A 138 -9.01 14.82 -13.15
CA GLY A 138 -9.98 14.82 -14.23
C GLY A 138 -11.15 15.75 -13.95
N CYS A 139 -11.03 17.04 -14.30
CA CYS A 139 -12.07 18.05 -14.06
C CYS A 139 -13.01 18.33 -15.25
N GLY A 140 -13.46 17.29 -15.97
CA GLY A 140 -14.44 17.45 -17.07
C GLY A 140 -13.86 17.85 -18.43
N GLY A 141 -12.59 17.55 -18.70
CA GLY A 141 -11.93 17.76 -20.00
C GLY A 141 -11.40 19.20 -20.21
N ALA A 142 -10.93 19.50 -21.43
CA ALA A 142 -10.22 20.74 -21.77
C ALA A 142 -11.03 22.04 -21.58
N SER A 143 -12.34 21.94 -21.35
CA SER A 143 -13.28 23.06 -21.34
C SER A 143 -13.69 23.53 -19.94
N ALA A 144 -13.44 22.73 -18.89
CA ALA A 144 -13.81 23.07 -17.51
C ALA A 144 -12.55 23.07 -16.63
N PRO A 145 -12.15 24.22 -16.05
CA PRO A 145 -11.09 24.24 -15.06
C PRO A 145 -11.57 23.53 -13.79
N CYS A 146 -10.64 22.89 -13.07
CA CYS A 146 -10.90 22.43 -11.71
C CYS A 146 -11.39 23.59 -10.83
N PRO A 147 -12.24 23.33 -9.82
CA PRO A 147 -12.84 24.39 -8.99
C PRO A 147 -11.78 25.21 -8.23
N ILE A 148 -10.62 24.61 -7.98
CA ILE A 148 -9.46 25.26 -7.41
C ILE A 148 -8.19 24.84 -8.16
N LYS A 149 -7.13 25.66 -8.06
CA LYS A 149 -5.83 25.41 -8.72
C LYS A 149 -5.13 24.13 -8.28
N HIS A 150 -5.36 23.70 -7.04
CA HIS A 150 -4.72 22.55 -6.41
C HIS A 150 -5.78 21.67 -5.74
N PRO A 151 -6.61 20.96 -6.52
CA PRO A 151 -7.74 20.18 -6.00
C PRO A 151 -7.31 19.04 -5.06
N GLN A 152 -6.06 18.55 -5.16
CA GLN A 152 -5.48 17.59 -4.22
C GLN A 152 -5.18 18.18 -2.83
N TYR A 153 -5.26 19.51 -2.71
CA TYR A 153 -5.06 20.25 -1.47
C TYR A 153 -6.39 20.88 -1.07
N ALA A 154 -7.38 20.03 -0.85
CA ALA A 154 -8.73 20.40 -0.47
C ALA A 154 -9.18 19.68 0.81
N TYR A 155 -10.28 20.16 1.37
CA TYR A 155 -11.06 19.48 2.39
C TYR A 155 -12.54 19.76 2.18
N VAL A 156 -13.41 18.90 2.70
CA VAL A 156 -14.85 19.11 2.66
C VAL A 156 -15.28 20.03 3.81
N PRO A 157 -16.05 21.10 3.55
CA PRO A 157 -16.58 21.96 4.60
C PRO A 157 -17.31 21.18 5.70
N LYS A 158 -17.09 21.55 6.96
CA LYS A 158 -17.76 20.93 8.12
C LYS A 158 -19.29 20.92 8.02
N SER A 159 -19.89 21.89 7.32
CA SER A 159 -21.34 21.92 7.06
C SER A 159 -21.83 20.72 6.25
N GLU A 160 -20.96 20.11 5.44
CA GLU A 160 -21.27 18.95 4.60
C GLU A 160 -20.74 17.63 5.21
N THR A 161 -19.82 17.69 6.18
CA THR A 161 -19.36 16.53 6.97
C THR A 161 -19.96 16.44 8.37
N ALA A 162 -21.00 17.24 8.67
CA ALA A 162 -21.63 17.29 9.99
C ALA A 162 -22.05 15.91 10.53
N PRO A 163 -22.63 14.98 9.72
CA PRO A 163 -22.93 13.64 10.21
C PRO A 163 -21.69 12.83 10.62
N TYR A 164 -20.57 12.94 9.89
CA TYR A 164 -19.32 12.26 10.23
C TYR A 164 -18.73 12.79 11.54
N PHE A 165 -18.73 14.11 11.72
CA PHE A 165 -18.26 14.74 12.96
C PHE A 165 -19.13 14.35 14.15
N ALA A 166 -20.45 14.25 13.97
CA ALA A 166 -21.36 13.81 15.02
C ALA A 166 -21.10 12.35 15.42
N MET A 167 -20.93 11.44 14.44
CA MET A 167 -20.57 10.04 14.73
C MET A 167 -19.22 9.93 15.42
N ALA A 168 -18.20 10.67 14.96
CA ALA A 168 -16.88 10.67 15.57
C ALA A 168 -16.87 11.25 17.00
N HIS A 169 -17.77 12.18 17.31
CA HIS A 169 -17.90 12.77 18.63
C HIS A 169 -18.59 11.84 19.63
N GLU A 170 -19.65 11.17 19.18
CA GLU A 170 -20.40 10.22 20.01
C GLU A 170 -19.64 8.90 20.21
N TRP A 171 -18.86 8.49 19.21
CA TRP A 171 -18.22 7.18 19.16
C TRP A 171 -16.69 7.30 19.00
N VAL A 172 -16.07 6.25 18.44
CA VAL A 172 -14.61 6.19 18.26
C VAL A 172 -14.27 6.58 16.82
N LEU A 173 -13.33 7.51 16.69
CA LEU A 173 -12.66 7.84 15.43
C LEU A 173 -11.26 7.24 15.41
N ALA A 174 -10.95 6.45 14.39
CA ALA A 174 -9.60 5.95 14.14
C ALA A 174 -8.88 6.87 13.15
N ASP A 175 -7.98 7.72 13.65
CA ASP A 175 -7.22 8.70 12.84
C ASP A 175 -5.85 8.18 12.34
N GLN A 176 -5.54 6.92 12.65
CA GLN A 176 -4.32 6.20 12.24
C GLN A 176 -4.69 4.89 11.53
N MET A 177 -5.75 4.94 10.69
CA MET A 177 -6.20 3.83 9.86
C MET A 177 -5.80 4.06 8.41
N TYR A 178 -5.09 3.10 7.82
CA TYR A 178 -4.53 3.21 6.48
C TYR A 178 -5.06 2.09 5.58
N ALA A 179 -5.14 2.37 4.28
CA ALA A 179 -5.43 1.35 3.29
C ALA A 179 -4.38 0.23 3.33
N SER A 180 -4.81 -1.01 3.10
CA SER A 180 -3.90 -2.17 3.05
C SER A 180 -3.13 -2.24 1.72
N ASN A 181 -3.69 -1.67 0.66
CA ASN A 181 -3.06 -1.48 -0.64
C ASN A 181 -2.50 -0.06 -0.81
N PHE A 182 -1.52 0.09 -1.69
CA PHE A 182 -0.88 1.39 -1.94
C PHE A 182 -1.56 2.18 -3.06
N ASP A 183 -2.15 1.50 -4.03
CA ASP A 183 -2.67 2.11 -5.25
C ASP A 183 -4.06 2.72 -5.08
N ALA A 184 -4.67 2.62 -3.89
CA ALA A 184 -5.94 3.24 -3.45
C ALA A 184 -7.14 3.11 -4.40
N SER A 185 -7.04 2.25 -5.40
CA SER A 185 -8.07 1.97 -6.39
C SER A 185 -9.25 1.25 -5.73
N SER A 186 -10.48 1.60 -6.10
CA SER A 186 -11.68 1.02 -5.47
C SER A 186 -11.72 -0.49 -5.66
N PHE A 187 -11.44 -0.98 -6.87
CA PHE A 187 -11.42 -2.42 -7.16
C PHE A 187 -10.50 -3.19 -6.18
N ILE A 188 -9.24 -2.78 -6.04
CA ILE A 188 -8.29 -3.46 -5.15
C ILE A 188 -8.69 -3.29 -3.68
N SER A 189 -9.10 -2.09 -3.28
CA SER A 189 -9.48 -1.79 -1.90
C SER A 189 -10.65 -2.68 -1.42
N HIS A 190 -11.62 -2.93 -2.29
CA HIS A 190 -12.76 -3.82 -1.99
C HIS A 190 -12.32 -5.28 -1.84
N GLN A 191 -11.37 -5.76 -2.65
CA GLN A 191 -10.80 -7.10 -2.46
C GLN A 191 -10.13 -7.24 -1.09
N TYR A 192 -9.42 -6.21 -0.62
CA TYR A 192 -8.80 -6.22 0.71
C TYR A 192 -9.83 -6.21 1.85
N ILE A 193 -10.99 -5.56 1.68
CA ILE A 193 -12.04 -5.54 2.70
C ILE A 193 -12.55 -6.95 2.99
N ILE A 194 -12.78 -7.78 1.95
CA ILE A 194 -13.38 -9.09 2.12
C ILE A 194 -12.38 -10.24 2.17
N SER A 195 -11.19 -10.11 1.56
CA SER A 195 -10.21 -11.21 1.43
C SER A 195 -8.81 -10.90 1.99
N ALA A 196 -8.59 -9.69 2.51
CA ALA A 196 -7.30 -9.21 3.02
C ALA A 196 -6.14 -9.28 2.01
N GLN A 197 -6.44 -9.45 0.72
CA GLN A 197 -5.48 -9.46 -0.38
C GLN A 197 -6.17 -9.11 -1.70
N ALA A 198 -5.40 -9.03 -2.79
CA ALA A 198 -5.94 -8.80 -4.12
C ALA A 198 -5.18 -9.56 -5.21
N GLN A 199 -4.62 -10.74 -4.91
CA GLN A 199 -3.92 -11.59 -5.89
C GLN A 199 -2.80 -10.88 -6.67
N SER A 200 -2.12 -9.92 -6.01
CA SER A 200 -1.12 -9.05 -6.64
C SER A 200 -1.65 -8.14 -7.74
N ALA A 201 -2.96 -7.99 -7.90
CA ALA A 201 -3.53 -7.04 -8.85
C ALA A 201 -3.24 -5.58 -8.42
N VAL A 202 -3.22 -4.70 -9.41
CA VAL A 202 -2.99 -3.26 -9.23
C VAL A 202 -3.83 -2.45 -10.20
N ASN A 203 -4.28 -1.29 -9.74
CA ASN A 203 -5.20 -0.37 -10.38
C ASN A 203 -6.61 -0.97 -10.55
N TYR A 204 -7.18 -0.89 -11.74
CA TYR A 204 -8.55 -1.32 -12.02
C TYR A 204 -8.60 -2.05 -13.38
N PRO A 205 -9.57 -2.95 -13.59
CA PRO A 205 -9.72 -3.64 -14.87
C PRO A 205 -10.11 -2.68 -16.01
N PHE A 206 -9.78 -3.03 -17.26
CA PHE A 206 -10.05 -2.16 -18.43
C PHE A 206 -11.50 -2.11 -18.91
N GLY A 207 -12.37 -3.01 -18.44
CA GLY A 207 -13.74 -3.14 -18.92
C GLY A 207 -14.68 -3.70 -17.87
N ALA A 208 -15.50 -4.70 -18.25
CA ALA A 208 -16.36 -5.40 -17.30
C ALA A 208 -15.53 -6.05 -16.19
N TRP A 209 -16.11 -6.17 -14.99
CA TRP A 209 -15.43 -6.70 -13.81
C TRP A 209 -15.97 -8.09 -13.48
N GLY A 210 -15.06 -9.06 -13.37
CA GLY A 210 -15.28 -10.32 -12.67
C GLY A 210 -15.43 -11.54 -13.57
N CYS A 211 -15.65 -12.68 -12.92
CA CYS A 211 -15.65 -14.01 -13.52
C CYS A 211 -16.60 -14.29 -14.72
N PRO A 212 -17.66 -13.51 -15.01
CA PRO A 212 -18.39 -13.67 -16.27
C PRO A 212 -17.51 -13.50 -17.53
N GLY A 213 -16.36 -12.83 -17.40
CA GLY A 213 -15.32 -12.74 -18.43
C GLY A 213 -15.55 -11.70 -19.53
N GLY A 214 -14.50 -11.42 -20.30
CA GLY A 214 -14.51 -10.50 -21.44
C GLY A 214 -13.10 -10.03 -21.82
N SER A 215 -12.91 -9.45 -23.01
CA SER A 215 -11.59 -8.94 -23.42
C SER A 215 -11.09 -7.75 -22.59
N GLY A 216 -11.99 -7.07 -21.86
CA GLY A 216 -11.67 -6.01 -20.91
C GLY A 216 -11.54 -6.47 -19.45
N ASP A 217 -11.79 -7.75 -19.17
CA ASP A 217 -11.69 -8.34 -17.84
C ASP A 217 -10.23 -8.70 -17.51
N GLN A 218 -9.35 -7.73 -17.74
CA GLN A 218 -7.91 -7.85 -17.62
C GLN A 218 -7.37 -6.78 -16.69
N ILE A 219 -6.45 -7.17 -15.81
CA ILE A 219 -5.80 -6.27 -14.85
C ILE A 219 -4.30 -6.48 -14.83
N ALA A 220 -3.56 -5.41 -14.51
CA ALA A 220 -2.12 -5.50 -14.30
C ALA A 220 -1.82 -6.11 -12.94
N THR A 221 -0.63 -6.67 -12.79
CA THR A 221 -0.13 -7.16 -11.49
C THR A 221 1.06 -6.36 -11.02
N VAL A 222 1.27 -6.35 -9.71
CA VAL A 222 2.41 -5.73 -9.05
C VAL A 222 3.39 -6.80 -8.55
N GLY A 223 4.67 -6.61 -8.87
CA GLY A 223 5.76 -7.45 -8.39
C GLY A 223 6.23 -7.09 -6.98
N LEU A 224 7.11 -7.92 -6.42
CA LEU A 224 7.63 -7.78 -5.04
C LEU A 224 8.38 -6.47 -4.75
N GLN A 225 8.86 -5.78 -5.79
CA GLN A 225 9.54 -4.48 -5.72
C GLN A 225 8.68 -3.35 -6.30
N ARG A 226 7.34 -3.52 -6.29
CA ARG A 226 6.35 -2.57 -6.84
C ARG A 226 6.54 -2.21 -8.31
N GLN A 227 7.26 -3.06 -9.04
CA GLN A 227 7.29 -3.02 -10.50
C GLN A 227 5.94 -3.50 -11.04
N ILE A 228 5.44 -2.81 -12.05
CA ILE A 228 4.24 -3.23 -12.78
C ILE A 228 4.74 -3.70 -14.15
N PRO A 229 5.04 -5.01 -14.32
CA PRO A 229 5.52 -5.54 -15.57
C PRO A 229 4.47 -5.40 -16.67
N GLN A 230 4.92 -5.47 -17.93
CA GLN A 230 4.02 -5.56 -19.06
C GLN A 230 3.27 -6.90 -19.01
N GLY A 231 1.97 -6.84 -19.26
CA GLY A 231 1.10 -8.01 -19.24
C GLY A 231 -0.10 -7.80 -18.34
N TYR A 232 -1.12 -8.63 -18.56
CA TYR A 232 -2.36 -8.58 -17.81
C TYR A 232 -2.83 -10.01 -17.50
N GLU A 233 -3.58 -10.16 -16.43
CA GLU A 233 -4.26 -11.40 -16.07
C GLU A 233 -5.77 -11.22 -16.07
N THR A 234 -6.50 -12.32 -16.21
CA THR A 234 -7.96 -12.32 -16.14
C THR A 234 -8.43 -12.17 -14.70
N VAL A 235 -9.42 -11.31 -14.48
CA VAL A 235 -9.94 -10.98 -13.15
C VAL A 235 -10.99 -12.01 -12.72
N CYS A 236 -10.54 -13.24 -12.52
CA CYS A 236 -11.37 -14.30 -11.94
C CYS A 236 -10.53 -15.15 -10.99
N TRP A 237 -10.64 -14.82 -9.71
CA TRP A 237 -9.93 -15.50 -8.64
C TRP A 237 -10.91 -16.07 -7.64
N ASP A 238 -10.45 -17.08 -6.90
CA ASP A 238 -11.17 -17.71 -5.81
C ASP A 238 -10.33 -17.66 -4.51
N PRO A 239 -10.03 -16.46 -3.98
CA PRO A 239 -9.33 -16.35 -2.72
C PRO A 239 -10.27 -16.73 -1.57
N THR A 240 -9.75 -17.32 -0.49
CA THR A 240 -10.52 -17.41 0.76
C THR A 240 -10.90 -16.01 1.23
N THR A 241 -12.19 -15.81 1.45
CA THR A 241 -12.80 -14.57 1.89
C THR A 241 -13.34 -14.69 3.32
N LEU A 242 -13.69 -13.55 3.92
CA LEU A 242 -14.47 -13.51 5.15
C LEU A 242 -15.83 -14.21 4.97
N GLY A 243 -16.41 -14.18 3.78
CA GLY A 243 -17.63 -14.91 3.45
C GLY A 243 -17.48 -16.42 3.63
N ASP A 244 -16.40 -17.00 3.09
CA ASP A 244 -16.11 -18.44 3.23
C ASP A 244 -15.96 -18.86 4.70
N GLU A 245 -15.28 -18.03 5.50
CA GLU A 245 -15.08 -18.28 6.94
C GLU A 245 -16.40 -18.17 7.73
N LEU A 246 -17.29 -17.25 7.34
CA LEU A 246 -18.62 -17.10 7.94
C LEU A 246 -19.54 -18.27 7.55
N ASP A 247 -19.53 -18.69 6.29
CA ASP A 247 -20.28 -19.85 5.79
C ASP A 247 -19.84 -21.15 6.46
N ALA A 248 -18.53 -21.37 6.60
CA ALA A 248 -17.97 -22.52 7.32
C ALA A 248 -18.40 -22.60 8.80
N ARG A 249 -18.92 -21.50 9.35
CA ARG A 249 -19.47 -21.40 10.72
C ARG A 249 -20.99 -21.22 10.75
N SER A 250 -21.65 -21.22 9.60
CA SER A 250 -23.08 -20.95 9.46
C SER A 250 -23.50 -19.62 10.10
N ILE A 251 -22.63 -18.60 10.01
CA ILE A 251 -22.93 -17.24 10.47
C ILE A 251 -23.56 -16.48 9.30
N PRO A 252 -24.77 -15.93 9.44
CA PRO A 252 -25.44 -15.22 8.34
C PRO A 252 -24.71 -13.91 8.00
N TRP A 253 -24.55 -13.66 6.70
CA TRP A 253 -23.87 -12.48 6.19
C TRP A 253 -24.41 -12.07 4.81
N ALA A 254 -24.02 -10.86 4.39
CA ALA A 254 -24.27 -10.31 3.06
C ALA A 254 -23.16 -9.30 2.73
N PHE A 255 -22.93 -9.06 1.44
CA PHE A 255 -22.03 -8.04 0.90
C PHE A 255 -22.81 -7.17 -0.09
#